data_AF-A0A2B4RVV8-F1
#
_entry.id   AF-A0A2B4RVV8-F1
#
_cell.length_a   1.000
_cell.length_b   1.000
_cell.length_c   1.000
_cell.angle_alpha   90.00
_cell.angle_beta   90.00
_cell.angle_gamma   90.00
#
_symmetry.space_group_name_H-M   'P 1'
#
loop_
_entity.id
_entity.type
_entity.pdbx_description
1 polymer ?
#
loop_
_entity_poly.entity_id
_entity_poly.type
_entity_poly.pdbx_seq_one_letter_code
_entity_poly.pdbx_strand_id
1 'polypeptide(L)'
;MKQYEYGLVAVLPPILILTLCYIVTLVKVRDLFHIARWIAKNVFSDTLKEKKKKEDEHPRWLFNDIDLTCEARTLSRILATSLMLFAGMLAGTFVLFWQLLLLEMSSDCDVADPSKDCFEVKFWGWPKQDPVDCNSPAIQNGAKHVYCYKIVFNFGVATGASYGVFKLSTLAFSLGSSALLTINNEKSKILLAFRVTVVLLGVLVMVIPSVLMATPFGVALLSTNLAAMLQTLIVAFNLAFFLWGIPWNKLIALKVTKKNSKDIGLENPVAAIDDEEARVPGNVSTLESEVKASLGRFQKAKAALTCVVTNEEHSNEI
;
A
#
# COMPACT_ATOMS: atom_id res chain seq x y z
N MET A 1 18.27 16.21 22.25
CA MET A 1 18.62 15.09 21.34
C MET A 1 18.98 15.66 19.98
N LYS A 2 19.87 15.06 19.18
CA LYS A 2 20.18 15.57 17.84
C LYS A 2 19.11 15.13 16.85
N GLN A 3 18.86 15.94 15.81
CA GLN A 3 17.82 15.68 14.82
C GLN A 3 17.86 14.26 14.24
N TYR A 4 19.04 13.77 13.81
CA TYR A 4 19.16 12.43 13.22
C TYR A 4 18.85 11.29 14.21
N GLU A 5 18.96 11.53 15.51
CA GLU A 5 18.72 10.51 16.53
C GLU A 5 17.23 10.19 16.63
N TYR A 6 16.34 11.17 16.43
CA TYR A 6 14.89 10.92 16.32
C TYR A 6 14.57 9.98 15.16
N GLY A 7 15.17 10.21 13.99
CA GLY A 7 15.04 9.33 12.84
C GLY A 7 15.52 7.91 13.13
N LEU A 8 16.64 7.76 13.85
CA LEU A 8 17.15 6.47 14.28
C LEU A 8 16.20 5.76 15.24
N VAL A 9 15.63 6.47 16.22
CA VAL A 9 14.68 5.89 17.18
C VAL A 9 13.44 5.33 16.49
N ALA A 10 12.93 5.98 15.45
CA ALA A 10 11.79 5.46 14.70
C ALA A 10 12.14 4.33 13.72
N VAL A 11 13.35 4.33 13.15
CA VAL A 11 13.74 3.39 12.09
C VAL A 11 14.43 2.12 12.61
N LEU A 12 15.13 2.18 13.74
CA LEU A 12 15.84 1.02 14.30
C LEU A 12 14.91 -0.13 14.73
N PRO A 13 13.83 0.11 15.50
CA PRO A 13 12.91 -0.95 15.90
C PRO A 13 12.31 -1.75 14.72
N PRO A 14 11.75 -1.13 13.66
CA PRO A 14 11.22 -1.89 12.53
C PRO A 14 12.31 -2.68 11.81
N ILE A 15 13.52 -2.12 11.62
CA ILE A 15 14.62 -2.84 10.97
C ILE A 15 15.01 -4.09 11.75
N LEU A 16 15.17 -3.96 13.08
CA LEU A 16 15.55 -5.09 13.95
C LEU A 16 14.49 -6.19 13.91
N ILE A 17 13.22 -5.84 14.05
CA ILE A 17 12.11 -6.80 14.02
C ILE A 17 12.01 -7.47 12.65
N LEU A 18 12.05 -6.71 11.56
CA LEU A 18 12.00 -7.29 10.21
C LEU A 18 13.17 -8.22 9.93
N THR A 19 14.37 -7.87 10.38
CA THR A 19 15.56 -8.72 10.25
C THR A 19 15.41 -10.01 11.05
N LEU A 20 14.92 -9.94 12.28
CA LEU A 20 14.64 -11.12 13.09
C LEU A 20 13.56 -12.01 12.45
N CYS A 21 12.47 -11.42 11.96
CA CYS A 21 11.43 -12.15 11.23
C CYS A 21 11.99 -12.83 9.97
N TYR A 22 12.87 -12.16 9.24
CA TYR A 22 13.54 -12.72 8.07
C TYR A 22 14.44 -13.91 8.45
N ILE A 23 15.26 -13.79 9.50
CA ILE A 23 16.12 -14.88 9.98
C ILE A 23 15.26 -16.07 10.44
N VAL A 24 14.19 -15.83 11.21
CA VAL A 24 13.29 -16.89 11.69
C VAL A 24 12.60 -17.60 10.53
N THR A 25 12.16 -16.86 9.51
CA THR A 25 11.53 -17.46 8.32
C THR A 25 12.53 -18.27 7.50
N LEU A 26 13.77 -17.80 7.32
CA LEU A 26 14.82 -18.58 6.65
C LEU A 26 15.18 -19.87 7.41
N VAL A 27 15.26 -19.82 8.73
CA VAL A 27 15.63 -20.98 9.57
C VAL A 27 14.49 -22.00 9.65
N LYS A 28 13.25 -21.55 9.84
CA LYS A 28 12.09 -22.46 9.99
C LYS A 28 11.54 -22.94 8.66
N VAL A 29 11.63 -22.14 7.61
CA VAL A 29 11.00 -22.43 6.34
C VAL A 29 12.06 -22.45 5.25
N ARG A 30 12.58 -23.65 5.02
CA ARG A 30 13.62 -23.91 4.02
C ARG A 30 13.10 -23.78 2.58
N ASP A 31 11.78 -23.74 2.41
CA ASP A 31 11.13 -23.64 1.10
C ASP A 31 10.26 -22.36 0.98
N LEU A 32 10.85 -21.32 0.36
CA LEU A 32 10.18 -20.06 0.05
C LEU A 32 8.96 -20.24 -0.86
N PHE A 33 8.90 -21.31 -1.66
CA PHE A 33 7.78 -21.59 -2.54
C PHE A 33 6.51 -21.91 -1.73
N HIS A 34 6.65 -22.65 -0.63
CA HIS A 34 5.52 -22.94 0.27
C HIS A 34 4.97 -21.67 0.93
N ILE A 35 5.84 -20.74 1.34
CA ILE A 35 5.42 -19.44 1.88
C ILE A 35 4.71 -18.63 0.81
N ALA A 36 5.30 -18.51 -0.38
CA ALA A 36 4.71 -17.78 -1.49
C ALA A 36 3.32 -18.32 -1.86
N ARG A 37 3.17 -19.66 -1.87
CA ARG A 37 1.90 -20.35 -2.08
C ARG A 37 0.89 -20.02 -0.98
N TRP A 38 1.30 -20.08 0.28
CA TRP A 38 0.44 -19.77 1.42
C TRP A 38 -0.03 -18.31 1.40
N ILE A 39 0.87 -17.37 1.10
CA ILE A 39 0.55 -15.94 0.96
C ILE A 39 -0.43 -15.72 -0.20
N ALA A 40 -0.13 -16.29 -1.38
CA ALA A 40 -0.99 -16.17 -2.54
C ALA A 40 -2.41 -16.66 -2.24
N LYS A 41 -2.54 -17.78 -1.53
CA LYS A 41 -3.83 -18.38 -1.18
C LYS A 41 -4.62 -17.61 -0.13
N ASN A 42 -3.97 -17.05 0.89
CA ASN A 42 -4.66 -16.46 2.05
C ASN A 42 -4.75 -14.93 1.98
N VAL A 43 -3.73 -14.26 1.45
CA VAL A 43 -3.67 -12.79 1.39
C VAL A 43 -4.22 -12.27 0.07
N PHE A 44 -3.96 -12.99 -1.02
CA PHE A 44 -4.39 -12.60 -2.37
C PHE A 44 -5.48 -13.53 -2.93
N SER A 45 -6.31 -14.11 -2.05
CA SER A 45 -7.35 -15.10 -2.39
C SER A 45 -8.34 -14.63 -3.47
N ASP A 46 -8.58 -13.32 -3.54
CA ASP A 46 -9.49 -12.72 -4.51
C ASP A 46 -8.95 -12.84 -5.93
N THR A 47 -7.62 -12.76 -6.08
CA THR A 47 -6.93 -12.79 -7.36
C THR A 47 -6.33 -14.17 -7.68
N LEU A 48 -5.75 -14.84 -6.69
CA LEU A 48 -5.04 -16.11 -6.81
C LEU A 48 -5.82 -17.22 -6.10
N LYS A 49 -6.40 -18.14 -6.88
CA LYS A 49 -7.21 -19.25 -6.36
C LYS A 49 -6.54 -20.58 -6.66
N GLU A 50 -6.30 -21.36 -5.62
CA GLU A 50 -5.90 -22.75 -5.73
C GLU A 50 -7.16 -23.63 -5.66
N LYS A 51 -7.54 -24.27 -6.77
CA LYS A 51 -8.64 -25.24 -6.81
C LYS A 51 -8.07 -26.65 -6.81
N LYS A 52 -8.43 -27.45 -5.79
CA LYS A 52 -8.20 -28.90 -5.80
C LYS A 52 -9.29 -29.54 -6.68
N LYS A 53 -8.91 -30.32 -7.68
CA LYS A 53 -9.85 -31.23 -8.35
C LYS A 53 -9.99 -32.50 -7.51
N LYS A 54 -11.15 -33.16 -7.56
CA LYS A 54 -11.38 -34.46 -6.92
C LYS A 54 -10.68 -35.62 -7.65
N GLU A 55 -10.26 -35.44 -8.90
CA GLU A 55 -9.74 -36.51 -9.78
C GLU A 55 -8.31 -36.30 -10.32
N ASP A 56 -7.72 -35.10 -10.21
CA ASP A 56 -6.34 -34.84 -10.66
C ASP A 56 -5.40 -34.69 -9.45
N GLU A 57 -4.23 -35.33 -9.51
CA GLU A 57 -3.20 -35.30 -8.45
C GLU A 57 -2.55 -33.92 -8.26
N HIS A 58 -2.78 -32.97 -9.19
CA HIS A 58 -2.16 -31.65 -9.17
C HIS A 58 -3.17 -30.50 -8.99
N PRO A 59 -2.88 -29.54 -8.10
CA PRO A 59 -3.75 -28.41 -7.81
C PRO A 59 -3.80 -27.43 -8.98
N ARG A 60 -5.01 -27.00 -9.36
CA ARG A 60 -5.23 -26.03 -10.44
C ARG A 60 -5.06 -24.61 -9.92
N TRP A 61 -4.17 -23.84 -10.55
CA TRP A 61 -3.91 -22.45 -10.18
C TRP A 61 -4.62 -21.48 -11.11
N LEU A 62 -5.44 -20.61 -10.53
CA LEU A 62 -6.19 -19.59 -11.25
C LEU A 62 -5.74 -18.19 -10.82
N PHE A 63 -5.38 -17.35 -11.78
CA PHE A 63 -5.19 -15.91 -11.58
C PHE A 63 -6.34 -15.16 -12.24
N ASN A 64 -7.28 -14.59 -11.48
CA ASN A 64 -8.51 -13.97 -11.99
C ASN A 64 -9.16 -14.82 -13.11
N ASP A 65 -9.42 -16.10 -12.80
CA ASP A 65 -10.02 -17.10 -13.68
C ASP A 65 -9.18 -17.54 -14.91
N ILE A 66 -7.93 -17.09 -15.02
CA ILE A 66 -6.94 -17.56 -16.00
C ILE A 66 -6.22 -18.78 -15.41
N ASP A 67 -6.21 -19.90 -16.14
CA ASP A 67 -5.53 -21.12 -15.72
C ASP A 67 -4.03 -21.00 -15.98
N LEU A 68 -3.23 -21.13 -14.93
CA LEU A 68 -1.78 -21.05 -14.95
C LEU A 68 -1.10 -22.40 -14.72
N THR A 69 -1.86 -23.49 -14.63
CA THR A 69 -1.35 -24.81 -14.24
C THR A 69 -0.30 -25.33 -15.23
N CYS A 70 -0.46 -25.04 -16.52
CA CYS A 70 0.51 -25.41 -17.57
C CYS A 70 1.64 -24.38 -17.75
N GLU A 71 1.56 -23.21 -17.12
CA GLU A 71 2.57 -22.16 -17.22
C GLU A 71 3.43 -22.04 -15.96
N ALA A 72 4.20 -23.09 -15.66
CA ALA A 72 5.03 -23.16 -14.44
C ALA A 72 5.93 -21.93 -14.23
N ARG A 73 6.53 -21.38 -15.29
CA ARG A 73 7.39 -20.17 -15.22
C ARG A 73 6.60 -18.90 -14.91
N THR A 74 5.38 -18.77 -15.43
CA THR A 74 4.53 -17.60 -15.18
C THR A 74 3.95 -17.67 -13.76
N LEU A 75 3.51 -18.87 -13.35
CA LEU A 75 3.04 -19.15 -12.00
C LEU A 75 4.12 -18.88 -10.95
N SER A 76 5.34 -19.41 -11.13
CA SER A 76 6.44 -19.18 -10.19
C SER A 76 6.81 -17.71 -10.06
N ARG A 77 6.81 -16.95 -11.17
CA ARG A 77 7.04 -15.50 -11.16
C ARG A 77 5.92 -14.76 -10.42
N ILE A 78 4.66 -15.14 -10.61
CA ILE A 78 3.52 -14.52 -9.90
C ILE A 78 3.59 -14.80 -8.41
N LEU A 79 3.91 -16.04 -8.01
CA LEU A 79 4.09 -16.42 -6.61
C LEU A 79 5.28 -15.69 -5.96
N ALA A 80 6.40 -15.56 -6.66
CA ALA A 80 7.54 -14.77 -6.18
C ALA A 80 7.17 -13.29 -6.05
N THR A 81 6.42 -12.75 -7.02
CA THR A 81 5.95 -11.35 -6.97
C THR A 81 4.97 -11.13 -5.83
N SER A 82 4.05 -12.06 -5.55
CA SER A 82 3.12 -11.94 -4.44
C SER A 82 3.82 -12.01 -3.08
N LEU A 83 4.83 -12.88 -2.92
CA LEU A 83 5.68 -12.91 -1.74
C LEU A 83 6.39 -11.56 -1.52
N MET A 84 7.00 -11.02 -2.57
CA MET A 84 7.71 -9.73 -2.51
C MET A 84 6.76 -8.56 -2.22
N LEU A 85 5.57 -8.55 -2.81
CA LEU A 85 4.53 -7.57 -2.51
C LEU A 85 4.08 -7.65 -1.06
N PHE A 86 3.83 -8.85 -0.55
CA PHE A 86 3.46 -9.03 0.85
C PHE A 86 4.56 -8.56 1.80
N ALA A 87 5.82 -8.91 1.51
CA ALA A 87 6.96 -8.45 2.29
C ALA A 87 7.08 -6.91 2.24
N GLY A 88 6.91 -6.30 1.08
CA GLY A 88 6.94 -4.84 0.90
C GLY A 88 5.80 -4.13 1.65
N MET A 89 4.57 -4.66 1.58
CA MET A 89 3.43 -4.16 2.34
C MET A 89 3.69 -4.28 3.85
N LEU A 90 4.15 -5.44 4.31
CA LEU A 90 4.42 -5.68 5.73
C LEU A 90 5.53 -4.79 6.25
N ALA A 91 6.64 -4.64 5.50
CA ALA A 91 7.73 -3.74 5.85
C ALA A 91 7.28 -2.28 5.90
N GLY A 92 6.55 -1.81 4.89
CA GLY A 92 6.01 -0.45 4.85
C GLY A 92 5.05 -0.17 6.00
N THR A 93 4.13 -1.10 6.27
CA THR A 93 3.19 -1.02 7.41
C THR A 93 3.93 -0.99 8.75
N PHE A 94 4.98 -1.81 8.93
CA PHE A 94 5.79 -1.80 10.14
C PHE A 94 6.54 -0.48 10.32
N VAL A 95 7.20 0.02 9.27
CA VAL A 95 7.93 1.29 9.33
C VAL A 95 6.97 2.43 9.66
N LEU A 96 5.81 2.48 9.02
CA LEU A 96 4.78 3.48 9.32
C LEU A 96 4.29 3.39 10.78
N PHE A 97 4.04 2.16 11.26
CA PHE A 97 3.61 1.93 12.63
C PHE A 97 4.60 2.53 13.63
N TRP A 98 5.88 2.19 13.52
CA TRP A 98 6.90 2.67 14.44
C TRP A 98 7.15 4.18 14.31
N GLN A 99 7.10 4.72 13.10
CA GLN A 99 7.20 6.16 12.85
C GLN A 99 6.11 6.93 13.58
N LEU A 100 4.85 6.50 13.47
CA LEU A 100 3.72 7.17 14.11
C LEU A 100 3.58 6.85 15.60
N LEU A 101 4.08 5.69 16.03
CA LEU A 101 4.06 5.30 17.44
C LEU A 101 4.98 6.20 18.25
N LEU A 102 6.21 6.41 17.75
CA LEU A 102 7.30 7.00 18.53
C LEU A 102 7.54 8.47 18.24
N LEU A 103 7.13 9.00 17.08
CA LEU A 103 7.42 10.37 16.68
C LEU A 103 6.16 11.17 16.39
N GLU A 104 6.05 12.30 17.09
CA GLU A 104 5.16 13.39 16.72
C GLU A 104 6.02 14.53 16.16
N MET A 105 5.61 15.05 15.01
CA MET A 105 6.25 16.18 14.35
C MET A 105 5.28 17.36 14.38
N SER A 106 5.75 18.51 14.86
CA SER A 106 4.98 19.77 14.88
C SER A 106 5.79 20.91 14.28
N SER A 107 5.12 21.94 13.78
CA SER A 107 5.74 23.20 13.34
C SER A 107 5.84 24.24 14.47
N ASP A 108 5.23 23.98 15.62
CA ASP A 108 5.05 24.98 16.67
C ASP A 108 6.12 24.83 17.76
N CYS A 109 6.88 25.91 17.96
CA CYS A 109 7.87 26.05 19.02
C CYS A 109 7.17 26.46 20.32
N ASP A 110 6.66 25.49 21.07
CA ASP A 110 6.04 25.75 22.36
C ASP A 110 7.08 25.79 23.49
N VAL A 111 7.26 26.97 24.09
CA VAL A 111 8.19 27.18 25.21
C VAL A 111 7.74 26.41 26.46
N ALA A 112 6.44 26.13 26.59
CA ALA A 112 5.86 25.47 27.76
C ALA A 112 6.05 23.94 27.75
N ASP A 113 6.41 23.33 26.62
CA ASP A 113 6.59 21.88 26.48
C ASP A 113 8.09 21.52 26.35
N PRO A 114 8.81 21.26 27.46
CA PRO A 114 10.23 20.95 27.43
C PRO A 114 10.54 19.56 26.84
N SER A 115 9.53 18.76 26.51
CA SER A 115 9.70 17.44 25.89
C SER A 115 9.88 17.50 24.37
N LYS A 116 9.70 18.69 23.77
CA LYS A 116 9.87 18.95 22.34
C LYS A 116 11.24 19.54 22.06
N ASP A 117 12.00 18.89 21.18
CA ASP A 117 13.21 19.48 20.62
C ASP A 117 12.90 20.08 19.24
N CYS A 118 13.16 21.37 19.08
CA CYS A 118 12.91 22.11 17.83
C CYS A 118 14.20 22.35 17.06
N PHE A 119 14.11 22.35 15.73
CA PHE A 119 15.26 22.50 14.83
C PHE A 119 14.94 23.52 13.74
N GLU A 120 15.93 24.31 13.35
CA GLU A 120 15.77 25.34 12.31
C GLU A 120 15.65 24.70 10.92
N VAL A 121 14.66 25.17 10.14
CA VAL A 121 14.51 24.79 8.74
C VAL A 121 15.68 25.37 7.94
N LYS A 122 16.62 24.52 7.53
CA LYS A 122 17.72 24.89 6.65
C LYS A 122 17.54 24.20 5.31
N PHE A 123 17.44 24.99 4.24
CA PHE A 123 17.31 24.50 2.86
C PHE A 123 18.47 23.59 2.45
N TRP A 124 19.66 23.84 3.00
CA TRP A 124 20.88 23.05 2.81
C TRP A 124 21.61 22.93 4.15
N GLY A 125 21.74 21.71 4.66
CA GLY A 125 22.42 21.45 5.93
C GLY A 125 22.50 19.97 6.23
N TRP A 126 23.57 19.56 6.91
CA TRP A 126 23.71 18.19 7.39
C TRP A 126 22.70 17.90 8.51
N PRO A 127 22.21 16.66 8.66
CA PRO A 127 21.20 16.27 9.66
C PRO A 127 21.70 16.32 11.12
N LYS A 128 22.90 16.85 11.34
CA LYS A 128 23.48 17.11 12.66
C LYS A 128 23.18 18.55 13.05
N GLN A 129 21.92 18.80 13.38
CA GLN A 129 21.50 20.05 14.01
C GLN A 129 21.31 19.83 15.50
N ASP A 130 21.78 20.79 16.29
CA ASP A 130 21.44 20.91 17.69
C ASP A 130 20.09 21.63 17.83
N PRO A 131 19.31 21.33 18.88
CA PRO A 131 18.02 21.97 19.09
C PRO A 131 18.18 23.48 19.27
N VAL A 132 17.22 24.24 18.74
CA VAL A 132 17.17 25.69 18.87
C VAL A 132 16.37 26.11 20.10
N ASP A 133 16.74 27.25 20.68
CA ASP A 133 16.00 27.84 21.79
C ASP A 133 14.73 28.55 21.29
N CYS A 134 13.55 28.01 21.63
CA CYS A 134 12.26 28.61 21.29
C CYS A 134 12.05 30.02 21.88
N ASN A 135 12.81 30.41 22.92
CA ASN A 135 12.74 31.77 23.48
C ASN A 135 13.50 32.80 22.65
N SER A 136 14.22 32.39 21.60
CA SER A 136 14.94 33.31 20.74
C SER A 136 13.97 34.30 20.07
N PRO A 137 14.26 35.62 20.11
CA PRO A 137 13.40 36.63 19.49
C PRO A 137 13.26 36.40 17.97
N ALA A 138 14.24 35.76 17.32
CA ALA A 138 14.15 35.43 15.91
C ALA A 138 13.07 34.36 15.61
N ILE A 139 12.79 33.46 16.55
CA ILE A 139 11.74 32.43 16.42
C ILE A 139 10.39 33.01 16.86
N GLN A 140 10.35 33.72 17.99
CA GLN A 140 9.12 34.37 18.51
C GLN A 140 8.54 35.40 17.53
N ASN A 141 9.40 36.14 16.82
CA ASN A 141 8.98 37.12 15.81
C ASN A 141 8.71 36.49 14.44
N GLY A 142 8.82 35.16 14.30
CA GLY A 142 8.59 34.44 13.04
C GLY A 142 9.66 34.66 11.95
N ALA A 143 10.80 35.26 12.29
CA ALA A 143 11.91 35.47 11.36
C ALA A 143 12.66 34.17 11.02
N LYS A 144 12.57 33.14 11.88
CA LYS A 144 13.10 31.80 11.67
C LYS A 144 12.00 30.75 11.84
N HIS A 145 11.97 29.78 10.95
CA HIS A 145 11.01 28.67 10.99
C HIS A 145 11.65 27.42 11.57
N VAL A 146 10.85 26.65 12.29
CA VAL A 146 11.31 25.45 13.00
C VAL A 146 10.39 24.26 12.73
N TYR A 147 10.91 23.08 12.95
CA TYR A 147 10.14 21.86 13.11
C TYR A 147 10.58 21.19 14.42
N CYS A 148 9.63 20.67 15.15
CA CYS A 148 9.83 20.11 16.48
C CYS A 148 9.49 18.62 16.47
N TYR A 149 10.35 17.84 17.11
CA TYR A 149 10.12 16.42 17.36
C TYR A 149 9.80 16.19 18.83
N LYS A 150 8.79 15.36 19.05
CA LYS A 150 8.44 14.83 20.37
C LYS A 150 8.45 13.31 20.30
N ILE A 151 9.11 12.68 21.27
CA ILE A 151 8.95 11.24 21.46
C ILE A 151 7.63 11.02 22.18
N VAL A 152 6.71 10.30 21.54
CA VAL A 152 5.39 9.98 22.09
C VAL A 152 5.14 8.48 22.04
N PHE A 153 4.00 8.06 22.56
CA PHE A 153 3.49 6.70 22.38
C PHE A 153 2.05 6.76 21.87
N ASN A 154 1.89 6.96 20.55
CA ASN A 154 0.58 7.14 19.93
C ASN A 154 0.08 5.84 19.28
N PHE A 155 -0.31 4.88 20.11
CA PHE A 155 -0.72 3.55 19.65
C PHE A 155 -1.97 3.58 18.75
N GLY A 156 -2.95 4.43 19.08
CA GLY A 156 -4.21 4.55 18.33
C GLY A 156 -3.99 5.02 16.90
N VAL A 157 -3.27 6.13 16.71
CA VAL A 157 -2.95 6.66 15.37
C VAL A 157 -2.05 5.69 14.62
N ALA A 158 -1.02 5.13 15.27
CA ALA A 158 -0.09 4.19 14.65
C ALA A 158 -0.79 2.94 14.13
N THR A 159 -1.61 2.27 14.94
CA THR A 159 -2.34 1.07 14.52
C THR A 159 -3.36 1.36 13.44
N GLY A 160 -4.16 2.43 13.59
CA GLY A 160 -5.19 2.81 12.63
C GLY A 160 -4.60 3.13 11.25
N ALA A 161 -3.55 3.95 11.22
CA ALA A 161 -2.87 4.32 9.98
C ALA A 161 -2.21 3.11 9.28
N SER A 162 -1.56 2.26 10.06
CA SER A 162 -0.84 1.08 9.55
C SER A 162 -1.78 0.04 8.97
N TYR A 163 -2.89 -0.24 9.68
CA TYR A 163 -3.95 -1.12 9.17
C TYR A 163 -4.59 -0.56 7.90
N GLY A 164 -4.81 0.76 7.85
CA GLY A 164 -5.31 1.46 6.67
C GLY A 164 -4.45 1.21 5.43
N VAL A 165 -3.12 1.35 5.54
CA VAL A 165 -2.19 1.11 4.41
C VAL A 165 -2.23 -0.33 3.93
N PHE A 166 -2.22 -1.29 4.86
CA PHE A 166 -2.26 -2.70 4.49
C PHE A 166 -3.54 -3.01 3.71
N LYS A 167 -4.70 -2.54 4.21
CA LYS A 167 -5.99 -2.71 3.53
C LYS A 167 -6.04 -2.01 2.18
N LEU A 168 -5.62 -0.75 2.08
CA LEU A 168 -5.58 0.00 0.83
C LEU A 168 -4.70 -0.68 -0.21
N SER A 169 -3.54 -1.22 0.19
CA SER A 169 -2.62 -1.92 -0.71
C SER A 169 -3.23 -3.22 -1.24
N THR A 170 -3.88 -4.02 -0.38
CA THR A 170 -4.58 -5.24 -0.82
C THR A 170 -5.76 -4.96 -1.75
N LEU A 171 -6.54 -3.91 -1.48
CA LEU A 171 -7.62 -3.45 -2.35
C LEU A 171 -7.09 -2.94 -3.70
N ALA A 172 -6.01 -2.16 -3.69
CA ALA A 172 -5.39 -1.68 -4.92
C ALA A 172 -4.90 -2.84 -5.80
N PHE A 173 -4.37 -3.90 -5.20
CA PHE A 173 -3.98 -5.11 -5.90
C PHE A 173 -5.18 -5.83 -6.53
N SER A 174 -6.26 -6.07 -5.75
CA SER A 174 -7.42 -6.80 -6.26
C SER A 174 -8.11 -6.04 -7.39
N LEU A 175 -8.42 -4.75 -7.19
CA LEU A 175 -9.02 -3.88 -8.19
C LEU A 175 -8.10 -3.67 -9.39
N GLY A 176 -6.81 -3.42 -9.15
CA GLY A 176 -5.82 -3.24 -10.21
C GLY A 176 -5.68 -4.48 -11.09
N SER A 177 -5.70 -5.67 -10.49
CA SER A 177 -5.61 -6.92 -11.25
C SER A 177 -6.83 -7.15 -12.15
N SER A 178 -8.03 -6.83 -11.68
CA SER A 178 -9.27 -6.92 -12.46
C SER A 178 -9.29 -5.90 -13.61
N ALA A 179 -8.93 -4.64 -13.31
CA ALA A 179 -8.88 -3.58 -14.30
C ALA A 179 -7.86 -3.85 -15.41
N LEU A 180 -6.64 -4.27 -15.05
CA LEU A 180 -5.56 -4.55 -16.01
C LEU A 180 -5.91 -5.72 -16.94
N LEU A 181 -6.62 -6.73 -16.44
CA LEU A 181 -7.07 -7.85 -17.28
C LEU A 181 -8.24 -7.48 -18.20
N THR A 182 -8.89 -6.34 -17.98
CA THR A 182 -9.93 -5.81 -18.88
C THR A 182 -9.33 -5.09 -20.09
N ILE A 183 -8.04 -4.76 -20.03
CA ILE A 183 -7.32 -4.13 -21.15
C ILE A 183 -7.07 -5.19 -22.24
N ASN A 184 -7.55 -4.92 -23.47
CA ASN A 184 -7.31 -5.79 -24.63
C ASN A 184 -5.83 -5.80 -25.06
N ASN A 185 -5.40 -6.91 -25.68
CA ASN A 185 -4.02 -7.17 -26.11
C ASN A 185 -3.39 -6.09 -27.01
N GLU A 186 -4.17 -5.39 -27.83
CA GLU A 186 -3.68 -4.33 -28.72
C GLU A 186 -3.20 -3.07 -27.98
N LYS A 187 -3.45 -2.99 -26.66
CA LYS A 187 -3.21 -1.81 -25.83
C LYS A 187 -1.97 -1.96 -24.94
N SER A 188 -0.92 -2.64 -25.40
CA SER A 188 0.38 -2.71 -24.69
C SER A 188 0.96 -1.32 -24.37
N LYS A 189 0.70 -0.33 -25.24
CA LYS A 189 1.02 1.09 -25.03
C LYS A 189 0.29 1.70 -23.82
N ILE A 190 -0.94 1.27 -23.52
CA ILE A 190 -1.71 1.73 -22.36
C ILE A 190 -1.12 1.19 -21.06
N LEU A 191 -0.71 -0.09 -21.04
CA LEU A 191 -0.03 -0.65 -19.88
C LEU A 191 1.30 0.08 -19.59
N LEU A 192 2.07 0.37 -20.65
CA LEU A 192 3.32 1.13 -20.52
C LEU A 192 3.05 2.56 -20.01
N ALA A 193 2.06 3.26 -20.58
CA ALA A 193 1.66 4.58 -20.12
C ALA A 193 1.24 4.55 -18.66
N PHE A 194 0.43 3.58 -18.24
CA PHE A 194 0.01 3.42 -16.85
C PHE A 194 1.19 3.19 -15.89
N ARG A 195 2.16 2.35 -16.28
CA ARG A 195 3.40 2.15 -15.51
C ARG A 195 4.19 3.44 -15.35
N VAL A 196 4.37 4.20 -16.42
CA VAL A 196 5.08 5.48 -16.41
C VAL A 196 4.33 6.49 -15.53
N THR A 197 3.01 6.58 -15.65
CA THR A 197 2.18 7.48 -14.84
C THR A 197 2.30 7.17 -13.35
N VAL A 198 2.25 5.90 -12.95
CA VAL A 198 2.38 5.53 -11.53
C VAL A 198 3.77 5.84 -10.98
N VAL A 199 4.83 5.59 -11.77
CA VAL A 199 6.19 5.96 -11.36
C VAL A 199 6.34 7.47 -11.25
N LEU A 200 5.83 8.22 -12.24
CA LEU A 200 5.87 9.68 -12.22
C LEU A 200 5.11 10.24 -11.01
N LEU A 201 3.92 9.70 -10.71
CA LEU A 201 3.16 10.07 -9.52
C LEU A 201 3.94 9.78 -8.24
N GLY A 202 4.61 8.63 -8.15
CA GLY A 202 5.49 8.29 -7.03
C GLY A 202 6.65 9.28 -6.88
N VAL A 203 7.30 9.66 -7.98
CA VAL A 203 8.37 10.68 -7.97
C VAL A 203 7.82 12.03 -7.53
N LEU A 204 6.65 12.46 -8.01
CA LEU A 204 6.01 13.71 -7.58
C LEU A 204 5.71 13.70 -6.08
N VAL A 205 5.20 12.58 -5.54
CA VAL A 205 4.97 12.40 -4.10
C VAL A 205 6.26 12.44 -3.28
N MET A 206 7.44 12.16 -3.88
CA MET A 206 8.73 12.31 -3.18
C MET A 206 9.33 13.72 -3.32
N VAL A 207 9.23 14.32 -4.50
CA VAL A 207 9.86 15.60 -4.83
C VAL A 207 9.09 16.77 -4.24
N ILE A 208 7.76 16.80 -4.38
CA ILE A 208 6.93 17.90 -3.90
C ILE A 208 7.14 18.13 -2.39
N PRO A 209 7.13 17.09 -1.53
CA PRO A 209 7.34 17.30 -0.09
C PRO A 209 8.75 17.77 0.24
N SER A 210 9.75 17.26 -0.48
CA SER A 210 11.15 17.67 -0.30
C SER A 210 11.36 19.15 -0.64
N VAL A 211 10.70 19.64 -1.70
CA VAL A 211 10.71 21.06 -2.07
C VAL A 211 9.88 21.88 -1.08
N LEU A 212 8.71 21.38 -0.67
CA LEU A 212 7.82 22.07 0.27
C LEU A 212 8.47 22.22 1.66
N MET A 213 9.31 21.28 2.11
CA MET A 213 10.08 21.41 3.35
C MET A 213 11.01 22.65 3.36
N ALA A 214 11.28 23.27 2.21
CA ALA A 214 11.99 24.54 2.13
C ALA A 214 11.16 25.75 2.59
N THR A 215 9.84 25.58 2.75
CA THR A 215 8.89 26.67 3.00
C THR A 215 8.16 26.46 4.31
N PRO A 216 7.82 27.53 5.05
CA PRO A 216 7.05 27.42 6.30
C PRO A 216 5.70 26.75 6.09
N PHE A 217 5.00 27.11 5.00
CA PHE A 217 3.74 26.48 4.62
C PHE A 217 3.91 24.97 4.39
N GLY A 218 4.97 24.59 3.69
CA GLY A 218 5.23 23.18 3.40
C GLY A 218 5.60 22.37 4.63
N VAL A 219 6.33 22.93 5.60
CA VAL A 219 6.61 22.27 6.88
C VAL A 219 5.33 22.04 7.68
N ALA A 220 4.46 23.05 7.78
CA ALA A 220 3.16 22.92 8.45
C ALA A 220 2.22 21.92 7.74
N LEU A 221 2.22 21.91 6.40
CA LEU A 221 1.46 20.95 5.62
C LEU A 221 1.98 19.52 5.86
N LEU A 222 3.30 19.35 5.91
CA LEU A 222 3.96 18.06 6.08
C LEU A 222 3.74 17.48 7.47
N SER A 223 3.88 18.29 8.53
CA SER A 223 3.68 17.85 9.91
C SER A 223 2.23 17.40 10.12
N THR A 224 1.27 18.19 9.64
CA THR A 224 -0.17 17.91 9.79
C THR A 224 -0.62 16.67 9.00
N ASN A 225 0.00 16.40 7.85
CA ASN A 225 -0.40 15.31 6.95
C ASN A 225 0.61 14.17 6.88
N LEU A 226 1.56 14.09 7.82
CA LEU A 226 2.69 13.16 7.77
C LEU A 226 2.24 11.71 7.59
N ALA A 227 1.22 11.29 8.36
CA ALA A 227 0.64 9.96 8.26
C ALA A 227 0.13 9.72 6.83
N ALA A 228 -0.78 10.56 6.32
CA ALA A 228 -1.36 10.41 5.00
C ALA A 228 -0.28 10.36 3.89
N MET A 229 0.75 11.20 3.99
CA MET A 229 1.84 11.23 3.02
C MET A 229 2.66 9.94 3.01
N LEU A 230 3.03 9.44 4.19
CA LEU A 230 3.73 8.15 4.30
C LEU A 230 2.86 7.00 3.80
N GLN A 231 1.55 7.01 4.09
CA GLN A 231 0.61 6.02 3.56
C GLN A 231 0.57 6.04 2.03
N THR A 232 0.42 7.22 1.42
CA THR A 232 0.40 7.38 -0.04
C THR A 232 1.69 6.88 -0.68
N LEU A 233 2.84 7.20 -0.08
CA LEU A 233 4.16 6.79 -0.56
C LEU A 233 4.31 5.26 -0.54
N ILE A 234 3.93 4.62 0.57
CA ILE A 234 3.98 3.14 0.68
C ILE A 234 3.03 2.49 -0.34
N VAL A 235 1.80 3.00 -0.49
CA VAL A 235 0.84 2.46 -1.45
C VAL A 235 1.34 2.65 -2.89
N ALA A 236 1.89 3.81 -3.23
CA ALA A 236 2.44 4.09 -4.56
C ALA A 236 3.62 3.16 -4.89
N PHE A 237 4.52 2.93 -3.93
CA PHE A 237 5.64 2.01 -4.11
C PHE A 237 5.17 0.56 -4.33
N ASN A 238 4.23 0.08 -3.53
CA ASN A 238 3.65 -1.26 -3.69
C ASN A 238 2.92 -1.39 -5.04
N LEU A 239 2.17 -0.37 -5.45
CA LEU A 239 1.49 -0.35 -6.74
C LEU A 239 2.49 -0.38 -7.91
N ALA A 240 3.57 0.41 -7.84
CA ALA A 240 4.63 0.37 -8.84
C ALA A 240 5.23 -1.04 -8.93
N PHE A 241 5.59 -1.65 -7.79
CA PHE A 241 6.14 -3.01 -7.78
C PHE A 241 5.16 -4.04 -8.37
N PHE A 242 3.87 -3.93 -8.08
CA PHE A 242 2.82 -4.77 -8.66
C PHE A 242 2.75 -4.66 -10.20
N LEU A 243 2.79 -3.44 -10.73
CA LEU A 243 2.70 -3.22 -12.17
C LEU A 243 3.90 -3.75 -12.94
N TRP A 244 5.08 -3.71 -12.34
CA TRP A 244 6.32 -4.16 -12.96
C TRP A 244 6.63 -5.65 -12.72
N GLY A 245 6.30 -6.18 -11.54
CA GLY A 245 6.60 -7.55 -11.14
C GLY A 245 5.77 -8.59 -11.88
N ILE A 246 4.47 -8.35 -12.02
CA ILE A 246 3.54 -9.30 -12.65
C ILE A 246 3.70 -9.27 -14.18
N PRO A 247 3.78 -10.46 -14.85
CA PRO A 247 3.89 -10.56 -16.30
C PRO A 247 2.55 -10.31 -17.01
N TRP A 248 2.01 -9.08 -16.89
CA TRP A 248 0.70 -8.68 -17.43
C TRP A 248 0.49 -9.02 -18.91
N ASN A 249 1.48 -8.76 -19.76
CA ASN A 249 1.37 -9.06 -21.20
C ASN A 249 1.06 -10.54 -21.47
N LYS A 250 1.64 -11.45 -20.68
CA LYS A 250 1.38 -12.89 -20.81
C LYS A 250 -0.02 -13.25 -20.33
N LEU A 251 -0.44 -12.68 -19.20
CA LEU A 251 -1.77 -12.92 -18.64
C LEU A 251 -2.88 -12.42 -19.57
N ILE A 252 -2.71 -11.24 -20.16
CA ILE A 252 -3.67 -10.70 -21.13
C ILE A 252 -3.72 -11.59 -22.38
N ALA A 253 -2.56 -12.05 -22.88
CA ALA A 253 -2.52 -12.98 -24.01
C ALA A 253 -3.26 -14.29 -23.74
N LEU A 254 -3.02 -14.93 -22.59
CA LEU A 254 -3.73 -16.15 -22.18
C LEU A 254 -5.24 -15.96 -22.09
N LYS A 255 -5.69 -14.81 -21.56
CA LYS A 255 -7.11 -14.48 -21.47
C LYS A 255 -7.76 -14.39 -22.85
N VAL A 256 -7.10 -13.75 -23.81
CA VAL A 256 -7.59 -13.61 -25.20
C VAL A 256 -7.64 -14.96 -25.89
N THR A 257 -6.57 -15.77 -25.80
CA THR A 257 -6.54 -17.11 -26.41
C THR A 257 -7.67 -18.00 -25.88
N LYS A 258 -7.93 -17.97 -24.57
CA LYS A 258 -9.03 -18.72 -23.96
C LYS A 258 -10.41 -18.22 -24.41
N LYS A 259 -10.58 -16.90 -24.59
CA LYS A 259 -11.82 -16.32 -25.12
C LYS A 259 -12.06 -16.79 -26.57
N ASN A 260 -11.07 -16.64 -27.43
CA ASN A 260 -11.16 -17.06 -28.83
C ASN A 260 -11.41 -18.56 -28.97
N SER A 261 -10.77 -19.40 -28.14
CA SER A 261 -11.02 -20.85 -28.14
C SER A 261 -12.44 -21.22 -27.70
N LYS A 262 -13.06 -20.46 -26.80
CA LYS A 262 -14.47 -20.65 -26.42
C LYS A 262 -15.42 -20.21 -27.52
N ASP A 263 -15.10 -19.11 -28.21
CA ASP A 263 -15.92 -18.59 -29.30
C ASP A 263 -15.86 -19.51 -30.53
N ILE A 264 -14.69 -20.08 -30.85
CA ILE A 264 -14.51 -21.06 -31.95
C ILE A 264 -15.15 -22.42 -31.61
N GLY A 265 -15.21 -22.81 -30.33
CA GLY A 265 -15.80 -24.07 -29.88
C GLY A 265 -17.34 -24.09 -29.85
N LEU A 266 -18.00 -22.96 -30.12
CA LEU A 266 -19.47 -22.83 -30.16
C LEU A 266 -20.04 -22.80 -31.60
N GLU A 267 -19.20 -22.86 -32.64
CA GLU A 267 -19.60 -22.85 -34.06
C GLU A 267 -19.69 -24.25 -34.67
N ASN A 268 -20.36 -25.19 -33.98
CA ASN A 268 -20.84 -26.40 -34.64
C ASN A 268 -22.35 -26.56 -34.40
N PRO A 269 -23.21 -25.95 -35.24
CA PRO A 269 -24.65 -26.13 -35.14
C PRO A 269 -25.05 -27.36 -35.94
N VAL A 270 -25.36 -28.46 -35.25
CA VAL A 270 -26.27 -29.47 -35.81
C VAL A 270 -27.58 -29.38 -35.02
N ALA A 271 -28.49 -28.61 -35.62
CA ALA A 271 -29.95 -28.74 -35.60
C ALA A 271 -30.68 -28.99 -34.27
N ALA A 272 -31.40 -27.93 -33.85
CA ALA A 272 -32.88 -27.88 -33.75
C ALA A 272 -33.51 -27.68 -32.35
N ILE A 273 -34.23 -26.54 -32.27
CA ILE A 273 -35.47 -26.21 -31.54
C ILE A 273 -35.32 -25.49 -30.18
N ASP A 274 -35.53 -24.16 -30.26
CA ASP A 274 -36.39 -23.27 -29.46
C ASP A 274 -36.54 -23.52 -27.95
N ASP A 275 -36.05 -22.59 -27.12
CA ASP A 275 -36.87 -21.49 -26.57
C ASP A 275 -36.08 -20.63 -25.55
N GLU A 276 -36.37 -19.32 -25.61
CA GLU A 276 -36.38 -18.35 -24.51
C GLU A 276 -35.05 -17.88 -23.83
N GLU A 277 -34.55 -16.76 -24.35
CA GLU A 277 -34.31 -15.51 -23.62
C GLU A 277 -33.69 -15.56 -22.20
N ALA A 278 -32.37 -15.40 -22.11
CA ALA A 278 -31.72 -14.75 -20.95
C ALA A 278 -30.42 -14.06 -21.35
N ARG A 279 -30.55 -12.81 -21.79
CA ARG A 279 -29.46 -11.86 -22.05
C ARG A 279 -28.83 -11.46 -20.70
N VAL A 280 -27.64 -11.97 -20.38
CA VAL A 280 -26.87 -11.53 -19.20
C VAL A 280 -26.28 -10.13 -19.47
N PRO A 281 -26.62 -9.08 -18.69
CA PRO A 281 -26.03 -7.77 -18.87
C PRO A 281 -24.64 -7.70 -18.21
N GLY A 282 -23.74 -6.95 -18.86
CA GLY A 282 -22.32 -6.86 -18.53
C GLY A 282 -21.98 -6.21 -17.18
N ASN A 283 -20.82 -6.63 -16.68
CA ASN A 283 -20.14 -6.37 -15.39
C ASN A 283 -19.78 -4.90 -15.04
N VAL A 284 -20.57 -3.90 -15.42
CA VAL A 284 -20.34 -2.50 -14.97
C VAL A 284 -21.03 -2.24 -13.63
N SER A 285 -22.23 -2.81 -13.43
CA SER A 285 -23.01 -2.66 -12.19
C SER A 285 -22.38 -3.36 -10.99
N THR A 286 -21.64 -4.44 -11.22
CA THR A 286 -20.93 -5.20 -10.18
C THR A 286 -19.73 -4.43 -9.62
N LEU A 287 -18.99 -3.74 -10.49
CA LEU A 287 -17.85 -2.91 -10.08
C LEU A 287 -18.30 -1.67 -9.30
N GLU A 288 -19.38 -1.02 -9.75
CA GLU A 288 -19.92 0.16 -9.09
C GLU A 288 -20.50 -0.18 -7.70
N SER A 289 -21.18 -1.32 -7.59
CA SER A 289 -21.72 -1.80 -6.31
C SER A 289 -20.62 -2.22 -5.33
N GLU A 290 -19.53 -2.84 -5.79
CA GLU A 290 -18.38 -3.18 -4.93
C GLU A 290 -17.59 -1.95 -4.46
N VAL A 291 -17.41 -0.95 -5.35
CA VAL A 291 -16.77 0.33 -4.99
C VAL A 291 -17.63 1.09 -3.98
N LYS A 292 -18.94 1.15 -4.18
CA LYS A 292 -19.87 1.83 -3.27
C LYS A 292 -19.98 1.13 -1.92
N ALA A 293 -19.99 -0.20 -1.90
CA ALA A 293 -19.97 -0.99 -0.67
C ALA A 293 -18.66 -0.82 0.11
N SER A 294 -17.53 -0.70 -0.60
CA SER A 294 -16.21 -0.51 0.03
C SER A 294 -16.02 0.92 0.53
N LEU A 295 -16.51 1.93 -0.19
CA LEU A 295 -16.57 3.32 0.28
C LEU A 295 -17.46 3.46 1.53
N GLY A 296 -18.60 2.77 1.56
CA GLY A 296 -19.48 2.72 2.73
C GLY A 296 -18.82 2.07 3.96
N ARG A 297 -18.04 1.00 3.76
CA ARG A 297 -17.24 0.38 4.83
C ARG A 297 -16.13 1.30 5.33
N PHE A 298 -15.49 2.04 4.43
CA PHE A 298 -14.46 3.02 4.77
C PHE A 298 -15.02 4.21 5.56
N GLN A 299 -16.18 4.74 5.16
CA GLN A 299 -16.87 5.80 5.91
C GLN A 299 -17.31 5.35 7.30
N LYS A 300 -17.80 4.11 7.44
CA LYS A 300 -18.13 3.53 8.76
C LYS A 300 -16.90 3.33 9.64
N ALA A 301 -15.78 2.88 9.07
CA ALA A 301 -14.52 2.74 9.80
C ALA A 301 -13.97 4.11 10.23
N LYS A 302 -14.04 5.12 9.36
CA LYS A 302 -13.68 6.50 9.69
C LYS A 302 -14.52 7.05 10.84
N ALA A 303 -15.85 6.87 10.79
CA ALA A 303 -16.76 7.31 11.86
C ALA A 303 -16.49 6.58 13.19
N ALA A 304 -16.21 5.28 13.16
CA ALA A 304 -15.84 4.52 14.35
C ALA A 304 -14.51 5.01 14.97
N LEU A 305 -13.52 5.34 14.13
CA LEU A 305 -12.25 5.93 14.58
C LEU A 305 -12.44 7.32 15.19
N THR A 306 -13.33 8.15 14.62
CA THR A 306 -13.65 9.46 15.20
C THR A 306 -14.34 9.34 16.56
N CYS A 307 -15.24 8.35 16.75
CA CYS A 307 -15.87 8.10 18.05
C CYS A 307 -14.89 7.61 19.14
N VAL A 308 -13.85 6.86 18.77
CA VAL A 308 -12.83 6.41 19.73
C VAL A 308 -11.94 7.59 20.17
N VAL A 309 -11.57 8.47 19.24
CA VAL A 309 -10.75 9.67 19.54
C VAL A 309 -11.51 10.67 20.42
N THR A 310 -12.81 10.88 20.20
CA THR A 310 -13.61 11.78 21.04
C THR A 310 -13.92 11.23 22.43
N ASN A 311 -13.91 9.90 22.62
CA ASN A 311 -14.07 9.29 23.94
C ASN A 311 -12.79 9.34 24.79
N GLU A 312 -11.61 9.41 24.17
CA GLU A 312 -10.35 9.66 24.89
C GLU A 312 -10.22 11.12 25.36
N GLU A 313 -10.75 12.09 24.62
CA GLU A 313 -10.79 13.50 25.06
C GLU A 313 -11.70 13.72 26.27
N HIS A 314 -12.83 13.01 26.38
CA HIS A 314 -13.72 13.11 27.55
C HIS A 314 -13.25 12.33 28.79
N SER A 315 -12.34 11.36 28.63
CA SER A 315 -11.80 10.60 29.77
C SER A 315 -10.59 11.26 30.43
N ASN A 316 -10.04 12.33 29.83
CA ASN A 316 -8.93 13.12 30.40
C ASN A 316 -9.39 14.41 31.10
N GLU A 317 -10.70 14.66 31.21
CA GLU A 317 -11.31 15.79 31.94
C GLU A 317 -12.02 15.40 33.25
N ILE A 318 -11.74 14.21 33.82
CA ILE A 318 -12.21 13.81 35.16
C ILE A 318 -11.02 13.56 36.09
#